data_AF-X6K3H2-F1
#
_entry.id   AF-X6K3H2-F1
#
_cell.length_a   1.000
_cell.length_b   1.000
_cell.length_c   1.000
_cell.angle_alpha   90.00
_cell.angle_beta   90.00
_cell.angle_gamma   90.00
#
_symmetry.space_group_name_H-M   'P 1'
#
loop_
_entity.id
_entity.type
_entity.pdbx_description
1 polymer ?
#
loop_
_entity_poly.entity_id
_entity_poly.type
_entity_poly.pdbx_seq_one_letter_code
_entity_poly.pdbx_strand_id
1 'polypeptide(L)'
;MRQYIVHVSGLPVWWGHLQTLYTNAIGGCHDSYVPPKGLPKVRTEARAMIAFYVVVAALALWFEASVLLYVWIVPALLGQPFLRLYLLAEHGRCPLVANMLENTRTTLTNWLVRKVAWNMPYHAEHHAYPGVPFHQLPAFHQLIERHLKVVEPGYVSFHEKYVETLR
;
A
#
# COMPACT_ATOMS: atom_id res chain seq x y z
N MET A 1 20.17 6.33 5.37
CA MET A 1 19.66 5.41 6.43
C MET A 1 18.44 5.93 7.22
N ARG A 2 18.51 7.12 7.87
CA ARG A 2 17.38 7.65 8.68
C ARG A 2 16.04 7.70 7.92
N GLN A 3 16.06 8.20 6.69
CA GLN A 3 14.84 8.30 5.86
C GLN A 3 14.22 6.92 5.56
N TYR A 4 15.04 5.89 5.35
CA TYR A 4 14.58 4.52 5.14
C TYR A 4 13.86 3.98 6.38
N ILE A 5 14.45 4.13 7.56
CA ILE A 5 13.84 3.68 8.83
C ILE A 5 12.50 4.40 9.08
N VAL A 6 12.46 5.72 8.86
CA VAL A 6 11.23 6.50 9.01
C VAL A 6 10.16 6.04 8.01
N HIS A 7 10.53 5.82 6.75
CA HIS A 7 9.59 5.32 5.74
C HIS A 7 9.03 3.93 6.11
N VAL A 8 9.93 3.00 6.45
CA VAL A 8 9.56 1.63 6.82
C VAL A 8 8.79 1.58 8.14
N SER A 9 8.94 2.55 9.06
CA SER A 9 8.11 2.58 10.28
C SER A 9 6.60 2.67 10.01
N GLY A 10 6.20 3.13 8.82
CA GLY A 10 4.80 3.36 8.47
C GLY A 10 4.16 4.61 9.12
N LEU A 11 4.82 5.25 10.08
CA LEU A 11 4.35 6.50 10.70
C LEU A 11 4.03 7.60 9.68
N PRO A 12 4.84 7.83 8.62
CA PRO A 12 4.52 8.84 7.62
C PRO A 12 3.21 8.58 6.86
N VAL A 13 2.81 7.31 6.71
CA VAL A 13 1.57 6.94 6.00
C VAL A 13 0.36 7.37 6.82
N TRP A 14 0.34 7.08 8.12
CA TRP A 14 -0.74 7.50 9.01
C TRP A 14 -0.86 9.01 9.08
N TRP A 15 0.28 9.69 9.21
CA TRP A 15 0.31 11.14 9.19
C TRP A 15 -0.22 11.69 7.86
N GLY A 16 0.23 11.14 6.72
CA GLY A 16 -0.26 11.51 5.40
C GLY A 16 -1.77 11.30 5.25
N HIS A 17 -2.32 10.18 5.73
CA HIS A 17 -3.78 9.94 5.69
C HIS A 17 -4.56 10.98 6.51
N LEU A 18 -4.08 11.33 7.72
CA LEU A 18 -4.71 12.38 8.53
C LEU A 18 -4.66 13.74 7.84
N GLN A 19 -3.50 14.10 7.27
CA GLN A 19 -3.34 15.35 6.51
C GLN A 19 -4.25 15.40 5.29
N THR A 20 -4.33 14.31 4.51
CA THR A 20 -5.19 14.22 3.32
C THR A 20 -6.66 14.37 3.72
N LEU A 21 -7.11 13.67 4.76
CA LEU A 21 -8.49 13.78 5.24
C LEU A 21 -8.83 15.18 5.72
N TYR A 22 -7.96 15.78 6.53
CA TYR A 22 -8.14 17.14 7.03
C TYR A 22 -8.20 18.14 5.87
N THR A 23 -7.22 18.10 4.97
CA THR A 23 -7.12 18.99 3.80
C THR A 23 -8.37 18.87 2.91
N ASN A 24 -8.81 17.65 2.64
CA ASN A 24 -10.02 17.40 1.85
C ASN A 24 -11.27 17.90 2.56
N ALA A 25 -11.40 17.69 3.88
CA ALA A 25 -12.57 18.09 4.65
C ALA A 25 -12.74 19.61 4.76
N ILE A 26 -11.64 20.38 4.84
CA ILE A 26 -11.67 21.85 4.78
C ILE A 26 -11.77 22.37 3.35
N GLY A 27 -11.62 21.50 2.35
CA GLY A 27 -11.78 21.84 0.95
C GLY A 27 -10.53 22.37 0.25
N GLY A 28 -9.35 22.10 0.79
CA GLY A 28 -8.05 22.48 0.23
C GLY A 28 -7.46 21.45 -0.74
N CYS A 29 -8.28 20.56 -1.31
CA CYS A 29 -7.80 19.62 -2.33
C CYS A 29 -7.45 20.38 -3.62
N HIS A 30 -6.19 20.24 -4.05
CA HIS A 30 -5.66 20.82 -5.29
C HIS A 30 -4.96 19.77 -6.16
N ASP A 31 -5.25 18.50 -5.91
CA ASP A 31 -4.65 17.38 -6.62
C ASP A 31 -5.02 17.38 -8.10
N SER A 32 -4.01 17.31 -8.97
CA SER A 32 -4.18 17.39 -10.43
C SER A 32 -5.00 16.22 -11.02
N TYR A 33 -5.07 15.10 -10.31
CA TYR A 33 -5.83 13.92 -10.69
C TYR A 33 -7.31 13.98 -10.24
N VAL A 34 -7.70 15.00 -9.45
CA VAL A 34 -9.10 15.24 -9.07
C VAL A 34 -9.70 16.30 -10.00
N PRO A 35 -10.67 15.94 -10.86
CA PRO A 35 -11.29 16.93 -11.74
C PRO A 35 -12.06 17.98 -10.92
N PRO A 36 -12.21 19.23 -11.39
CA PRO A 36 -12.88 20.30 -10.64
C PRO A 36 -14.30 19.93 -10.15
N LYS A 37 -15.04 19.16 -10.96
CA LYS A 37 -16.38 18.64 -10.61
C LYS A 37 -16.37 17.64 -9.45
N GLY A 38 -15.22 17.01 -9.18
CA GLY A 38 -15.03 16.04 -8.09
C GLY A 38 -14.70 16.67 -6.74
N LEU A 39 -14.21 17.91 -6.70
CA LEU A 39 -13.77 18.58 -5.45
C LEU A 39 -14.88 18.64 -4.38
N PRO A 40 -16.15 18.97 -4.70
CA PRO A 40 -17.21 18.96 -3.70
C PRO A 40 -17.48 17.55 -3.14
N LYS A 41 -17.38 16.52 -3.99
CA LYS A 41 -17.60 15.12 -3.59
C LYS A 41 -16.51 14.64 -2.63
N VAL A 42 -15.25 14.88 -2.97
CA VAL A 42 -14.09 14.55 -2.12
C VAL A 42 -14.22 15.22 -0.74
N ARG A 43 -14.64 16.49 -0.70
CA ARG A 43 -14.88 17.20 0.56
C ARG A 43 -15.98 16.55 1.40
N THR A 44 -17.12 16.21 0.78
CA THR A 44 -18.24 15.56 1.48
C THR A 44 -17.85 14.19 2.01
N GLU A 45 -17.15 13.38 1.19
CA GLU A 45 -16.68 12.06 1.59
C GLU A 45 -15.68 12.13 2.75
N ALA A 46 -14.72 13.08 2.71
CA ALA A 46 -13.77 13.28 3.80
C ALA A 46 -14.48 13.66 5.12
N ARG A 47 -15.48 14.56 5.06
CA ARG A 47 -16.28 14.93 6.24
C ARG A 47 -17.11 13.77 6.77
N ALA A 48 -17.75 13.01 5.88
CA ALA A 48 -18.53 11.84 6.26
C ALA A 48 -17.66 10.77 6.92
N MET A 49 -16.46 10.54 6.40
CA MET A 49 -15.50 9.59 6.95
C MET A 49 -14.98 10.03 8.33
N ILE A 50 -14.67 11.32 8.52
CA ILE A 50 -14.30 11.86 9.83
C ILE A 50 -15.46 11.70 10.82
N ALA A 51 -16.69 12.07 10.43
CA ALA A 51 -17.86 11.93 11.28
C ALA A 51 -18.09 10.48 11.69
N PHE A 52 -17.96 9.54 10.74
CA PHE A 52 -18.04 8.10 11.01
C PHE A 52 -17.00 7.67 12.05
N TYR A 53 -15.73 8.02 11.87
CA TYR A 53 -14.69 7.67 12.84
C TYR A 53 -14.90 8.29 14.22
N VAL A 54 -15.39 9.54 14.29
CA VAL A 54 -15.75 10.18 15.57
C VAL A 54 -16.88 9.42 16.26
N VAL A 55 -17.92 9.01 15.52
CA VAL A 55 -19.02 8.22 16.06
C VAL A 55 -18.52 6.86 16.56
N VAL A 56 -17.73 6.15 15.76
CA VAL A 56 -17.15 4.85 16.16
C VAL A 56 -16.29 5.00 17.39
N ALA A 57 -15.44 6.03 17.47
CA ALA A 57 -14.59 6.29 18.64
C ALA A 57 -15.43 6.63 19.89
N ALA A 58 -16.48 7.45 19.75
CA ALA A 58 -17.37 7.78 20.85
C ALA A 58 -18.11 6.54 21.38
N LEU A 59 -18.63 5.70 20.49
CA LEU A 59 -19.26 4.43 20.85
C LEU A 59 -18.25 3.48 21.51
N ALA A 60 -17.03 3.39 20.98
CA ALA A 60 -15.97 2.56 21.55
C ALA A 60 -15.65 2.95 22.99
N LEU A 61 -15.57 4.24 23.27
CA LEU A 61 -15.33 4.76 24.62
C LEU A 61 -16.55 4.52 25.52
N TRP A 62 -17.76 4.78 25.02
CA TRP A 62 -19.01 4.59 25.78
C TRP A 62 -19.23 3.13 26.21
N PHE A 63 -18.91 2.17 25.34
CA PHE A 63 -19.06 0.75 25.60
C PHE A 63 -17.77 0.09 26.13
N GLU A 64 -16.72 0.86 26.43
CA GLU A 64 -15.41 0.35 26.84
C GLU A 64 -14.88 -0.75 25.91
N ALA A 65 -15.13 -0.61 24.61
CA ALA A 65 -14.90 -1.62 23.60
C ALA A 65 -13.41 -1.74 23.22
N SER A 66 -12.61 -2.32 24.11
CA SER A 66 -11.19 -2.59 23.89
C SER A 66 -10.92 -3.51 22.68
N VAL A 67 -11.93 -4.23 22.21
CA VAL A 67 -11.87 -5.06 20.98
C VAL A 67 -11.37 -4.26 19.77
N LEU A 68 -11.76 -3.00 19.62
CA LEU A 68 -11.30 -2.17 18.50
C LEU A 68 -9.80 -1.86 18.60
N LEU A 69 -9.28 -1.69 19.82
CA LEU A 69 -7.85 -1.50 20.03
C LEU A 69 -7.06 -2.75 19.61
N TYR A 70 -7.48 -3.93 20.08
CA TYR A 70 -6.71 -5.17 19.90
C TYR A 70 -6.91 -5.87 18.55
N VAL A 71 -8.09 -5.76 17.94
CA VAL A 71 -8.39 -6.43 16.66
C VAL A 71 -8.15 -5.52 15.46
N TRP A 72 -8.16 -4.20 15.66
CA TRP A 72 -8.03 -3.25 14.55
C TRP A 72 -6.80 -2.36 14.67
N ILE A 73 -6.70 -1.53 15.72
CA ILE A 73 -5.66 -0.50 15.81
C ILE A 73 -4.26 -1.10 15.97
N VAL A 74 -4.07 -1.99 16.95
CA VAL A 74 -2.77 -2.61 17.23
C VAL A 74 -2.27 -3.42 16.01
N PRO A 75 -3.06 -4.34 15.41
CA PRO A 75 -2.63 -5.06 14.21
C PRO A 75 -2.33 -4.14 13.03
N ALA A 76 -3.11 -3.09 12.81
CA ALA A 76 -2.86 -2.14 11.73
C ALA A 76 -1.51 -1.40 11.91
N LEU A 77 -1.19 -0.96 13.13
CA LEU A 77 0.07 -0.30 13.43
C LEU A 77 1.26 -1.25 13.27
N LEU A 78 1.16 -2.47 13.82
CA LEU A 78 2.23 -3.47 13.74
C LEU A 78 2.42 -4.01 12.33
N GLY A 79 1.36 -4.06 11.51
CA GLY A 79 1.42 -4.54 10.14
C GLY A 79 2.05 -3.55 9.16
N GLN A 80 1.98 -2.24 9.44
CA GLN A 80 2.50 -1.23 8.51
C GLN A 80 3.98 -1.42 8.16
N PRO A 81 4.91 -1.67 9.10
CA PRO A 81 6.30 -1.86 8.73
C PRO A 81 6.56 -3.00 7.76
N PHE A 82 5.90 -4.15 7.99
CA PHE A 82 5.98 -5.29 7.08
C PHE A 82 5.40 -4.93 5.71
N LEU A 83 4.25 -4.25 5.69
CA LEU A 83 3.63 -3.81 4.45
C LEU A 83 4.47 -2.76 3.69
N ARG A 84 5.20 -1.89 4.39
CA ARG A 84 6.11 -0.92 3.76
C ARG A 84 7.31 -1.60 3.13
N LEU A 85 7.93 -2.56 3.83
CA LEU A 85 9.00 -3.38 3.25
C LEU A 85 8.51 -4.14 2.02
N TYR A 86 7.30 -4.67 2.09
CA TYR A 86 6.65 -5.41 1.03
C TYR A 86 6.40 -4.53 -0.22
N LEU A 87 5.66 -3.43 -0.07
CA LEU A 87 5.29 -2.53 -1.17
C LEU A 87 6.49 -1.78 -1.77
N LEU A 88 7.51 -1.47 -0.96
CA LEU A 88 8.72 -0.85 -1.48
C LEU A 88 9.45 -1.81 -2.42
N ALA A 89 9.46 -3.11 -2.14
CA ALA A 89 10.00 -4.11 -3.06
C ALA A 89 9.16 -4.34 -4.32
N GLU A 90 7.89 -3.93 -4.32
CA GLU A 90 6.99 -4.10 -5.47
C GLU A 90 6.94 -2.88 -6.40
N HIS A 91 7.15 -1.67 -5.87
CA HIS A 91 7.09 -0.42 -6.66
C HIS A 91 8.34 0.45 -6.56
N GLY A 92 9.14 0.30 -5.52
CA GLY A 92 10.29 1.16 -5.27
C GLY A 92 11.24 1.16 -6.46
N ARG A 93 11.47 2.35 -7.03
CA ARG A 93 12.32 2.59 -8.22
C ARG A 93 11.85 1.96 -9.53
N CYS A 94 10.61 1.51 -9.60
CA CYS A 94 10.04 1.21 -10.90
C CYS A 94 9.74 2.52 -11.66
N PRO A 95 9.87 2.56 -12.99
CA PRO A 95 9.56 3.74 -13.79
C PRO A 95 8.12 4.25 -13.60
N LEU A 96 7.93 5.56 -13.59
CA LEU A 96 6.62 6.21 -13.51
C LEU A 96 5.96 6.28 -14.90
N VAL A 97 5.67 5.11 -15.48
CA VAL A 97 5.09 4.94 -16.81
C VAL A 97 3.74 4.22 -16.74
N ALA A 98 2.94 4.31 -17.81
CA ALA A 98 1.65 3.62 -17.87
C ALA A 98 1.76 2.10 -18.01
N ASN A 99 2.88 1.60 -18.55
CA ASN A 99 3.10 0.18 -18.75
C ASN A 99 3.26 -0.55 -17.39
N MET A 100 2.27 -1.35 -17.04
CA MET A 100 2.23 -2.06 -15.74
C MET A 100 3.35 -3.08 -15.57
N LEU A 101 3.79 -3.71 -16.66
CA LEU A 101 4.90 -4.68 -16.65
C LEU A 101 6.26 -4.04 -16.33
N GLU A 102 6.33 -2.71 -16.34
CA GLU A 102 7.51 -1.89 -16.10
C GLU A 102 7.39 -1.08 -14.81
N ASN A 103 6.23 -0.47 -14.54
CA ASN A 103 6.01 0.37 -13.36
C ASN A 103 5.81 -0.41 -12.04
N THR A 104 5.79 -1.74 -12.12
CA THR A 104 5.68 -2.64 -10.98
C THR A 104 6.67 -3.80 -11.11
N ARG A 105 6.94 -4.48 -9.99
CA ARG A 105 7.94 -5.55 -9.90
C ARG A 105 7.35 -6.83 -9.34
N THR A 106 7.63 -7.95 -10.00
CA THR A 106 7.45 -9.29 -9.42
C THR A 106 8.61 -9.58 -8.47
N THR A 107 8.31 -9.86 -7.19
CA THR A 107 9.34 -10.23 -6.20
C THR A 107 9.21 -11.71 -5.87
N LEU A 108 10.12 -12.53 -6.42
CA LEU A 108 10.14 -13.96 -6.15
C LEU A 108 10.38 -14.21 -4.65
N THR A 109 9.74 -15.24 -4.09
CA THR A 109 9.82 -15.49 -2.66
C THR A 109 9.40 -16.91 -2.30
N ASN A 110 9.54 -17.26 -1.02
CA ASN A 110 9.21 -18.59 -0.51
C ASN A 110 7.68 -18.83 -0.43
N TRP A 111 7.31 -20.08 -0.17
CA TRP A 111 5.91 -20.49 -0.05
C TRP A 111 5.16 -19.79 1.09
N LEU A 112 5.82 -19.50 2.21
CA LEU A 112 5.16 -18.88 3.37
C LEU A 112 4.70 -17.46 3.04
N VAL A 113 5.57 -16.63 2.46
CA VAL A 113 5.22 -15.27 2.05
C VAL A 113 4.14 -15.30 0.98
N ARG A 114 4.26 -16.18 -0.03
CA ARG A 114 3.20 -16.36 -1.04
C ARG A 114 1.87 -16.77 -0.43
N LYS A 115 1.85 -17.61 0.60
CA LYS A 115 0.60 -18.02 1.27
C LYS A 115 -0.05 -16.88 2.03
N VAL A 116 0.74 -16.13 2.81
CA VAL A 116 0.25 -15.00 3.63
C VAL A 116 -0.23 -13.84 2.74
N ALA A 117 0.51 -13.57 1.66
CA ALA A 117 0.19 -12.50 0.72
C ALA A 117 -0.66 -12.98 -0.46
N TRP A 118 -1.28 -14.18 -0.40
CA TRP A 118 -2.11 -14.71 -1.48
C TRP A 118 -1.48 -14.61 -2.88
N ASN A 119 -0.24 -15.03 -3.05
CA ASN A 119 0.50 -14.93 -4.32
C ASN A 119 0.65 -13.50 -4.89
N MET A 120 0.30 -12.45 -4.15
CA MET A 120 0.55 -11.07 -4.57
C MET A 120 2.01 -10.71 -4.88
N PRO A 121 3.06 -11.45 -4.42
CA PRO A 121 4.41 -11.17 -4.89
C PRO A 121 4.59 -11.29 -6.42
N TYR A 122 3.66 -11.98 -7.11
CA TYR A 122 3.42 -11.86 -8.55
C TYR A 122 2.67 -10.54 -8.85
N HIS A 123 3.30 -9.43 -8.49
CA HIS A 123 2.65 -8.14 -8.43
C HIS A 123 2.51 -7.48 -9.80
N ALA A 124 3.52 -7.62 -10.66
CA ALA A 124 3.44 -7.10 -12.02
C ALA A 124 2.39 -7.84 -12.86
N GLU A 125 2.22 -9.12 -12.60
CA GLU A 125 1.15 -9.94 -13.16
C GLU A 125 -0.23 -9.44 -12.71
N HIS A 126 -0.40 -9.20 -11.40
CA HIS A 126 -1.63 -8.64 -10.86
C HIS A 126 -1.97 -7.27 -11.46
N HIS A 127 -0.98 -6.37 -11.58
CA HIS A 127 -1.21 -5.05 -12.16
C HIS A 127 -1.49 -5.10 -13.66
N ALA A 128 -0.79 -5.98 -14.41
CA ALA A 128 -1.00 -6.12 -15.84
C ALA A 128 -2.36 -6.75 -16.17
N TYR A 129 -2.86 -7.65 -15.33
CA TYR A 129 -4.17 -8.28 -15.52
C TYR A 129 -4.86 -8.58 -14.17
N PRO A 130 -5.52 -7.60 -13.55
CA PRO A 130 -6.11 -7.74 -12.21
C PRO A 130 -7.31 -8.71 -12.17
N GLY A 131 -7.80 -9.14 -13.34
CA GLY A 131 -8.82 -10.17 -13.46
C GLY A 131 -8.31 -11.60 -13.19
N VAL A 132 -6.99 -11.85 -13.17
CA VAL A 132 -6.46 -13.17 -12.79
C VAL A 132 -6.66 -13.35 -11.28
N PRO A 133 -7.38 -14.39 -10.85
CA PRO A 133 -7.55 -14.63 -9.43
C PRO A 133 -6.21 -15.02 -8.80
N PHE A 134 -5.99 -14.59 -7.56
CA PHE A 134 -4.70 -14.68 -6.89
C PHE A 134 -4.06 -16.09 -6.87
N HIS A 135 -4.88 -17.15 -6.80
CA HIS A 135 -4.39 -18.52 -6.80
C HIS A 135 -3.86 -18.99 -8.18
N GLN A 136 -4.22 -18.30 -9.27
CA GLN A 136 -3.75 -18.56 -10.63
C GLN A 136 -2.55 -17.69 -11.04
N LEU A 137 -2.17 -16.70 -10.23
CA LEU A 137 -1.01 -15.85 -10.51
C LEU A 137 0.30 -16.64 -10.79
N PRO A 138 0.61 -17.75 -10.09
CA PRO A 138 1.80 -18.55 -10.41
C PRO A 138 1.75 -19.18 -11.82
N ALA A 139 0.57 -19.63 -12.26
CA ALA A 139 0.39 -20.17 -13.60
C ALA A 139 0.46 -19.06 -14.66
N PHE A 140 -0.13 -17.90 -14.37
CA PHE A 140 -0.04 -16.73 -15.24
C PHE A 140 1.38 -16.20 -15.38
N HIS A 141 2.16 -16.18 -14.29
CA HIS A 141 3.58 -15.83 -14.30
C HIS A 141 4.35 -16.63 -15.36
N GLN A 142 4.15 -17.95 -15.41
CA GLN A 142 4.81 -18.81 -16.42
C GLN A 142 4.46 -18.42 -17.86
N LEU A 143 3.26 -17.88 -18.11
CA LEU A 143 2.82 -17.45 -19.44
C LEU A 143 3.45 -16.11 -19.84
N ILE A 144 3.68 -15.21 -18.88
CA ILE A 144 4.08 -13.83 -19.17
C ILE A 144 5.47 -13.43 -18.66
N GLU A 145 6.23 -14.34 -18.04
CA GLU A 145 7.54 -14.06 -17.44
C GLU A 145 8.51 -13.37 -18.41
N ARG A 146 8.45 -13.71 -19.70
CA ARG A 146 9.29 -13.13 -20.76
C ARG A 146 8.96 -11.67 -21.06
N HIS A 147 7.79 -11.20 -20.65
CA HIS A 147 7.32 -9.83 -20.85
C HIS A 147 7.59 -8.92 -19.64
N LEU A 148 7.85 -9.51 -18.46
CA LEU A 148 8.15 -8.77 -17.24
C LEU A 148 9.43 -7.95 -17.42
N LYS A 149 9.40 -6.68 -17.01
CA LYS A 149 10.57 -5.79 -17.13
C LYS A 149 11.35 -5.68 -15.83
N VAL A 150 10.70 -5.88 -14.69
CA VAL A 150 11.31 -5.75 -13.38
C VAL A 150 10.96 -6.98 -12.55
N VAL A 151 11.97 -7.78 -12.23
CA VAL A 151 11.86 -8.97 -11.38
C VAL A 151 12.97 -8.96 -10.35
N GLU A 152 12.65 -9.24 -9.08
CA GLU A 152 13.64 -9.42 -8.02
C GLU A 152 13.64 -10.88 -7.50
N PRO A 153 14.80 -11.52 -7.30
CA PRO A 153 14.92 -12.84 -6.67
C PRO A 153 14.43 -12.94 -5.22
N GLY A 154 14.22 -11.83 -4.51
CA GLY A 154 13.79 -11.84 -3.11
C GLY A 154 13.71 -10.46 -2.46
N TYR A 155 12.87 -10.34 -1.43
CA TYR A 155 12.71 -9.10 -0.66
C TYR A 155 14.02 -8.60 -0.04
N VAL A 156 14.84 -9.51 0.50
CA VAL A 156 16.14 -9.14 1.09
C VAL A 156 17.06 -8.53 0.03
N SER A 157 17.17 -9.18 -1.13
CA SER A 157 18.02 -8.69 -2.23
C SER A 157 17.59 -7.30 -2.70
N PHE A 158 16.28 -7.04 -2.80
CA PHE A 158 15.79 -5.71 -3.09
C PHE A 158 16.22 -4.68 -2.04
N HIS A 159 16.00 -4.96 -0.75
CA HIS A 159 16.27 -4.00 0.32
C HIS A 159 17.77 -3.72 0.50
N GLU A 160 18.63 -4.71 0.29
CA GLU A 160 20.09 -4.51 0.27
C GLU A 160 20.49 -3.51 -0.82
N LYS A 161 20.08 -3.76 -2.08
CA LYS A 161 20.32 -2.84 -3.21
C LYS A 161 19.72 -1.46 -2.98
N TYR A 162 18.51 -1.41 -2.43
CA TYR A 162 17.82 -0.15 -2.16
C TYR A 162 18.57 0.67 -1.10
N VAL A 163 19.03 0.05 -0.02
CA VAL A 163 19.75 0.73 1.05
C VAL A 163 21.15 1.17 0.63
N GLU A 164 21.86 0.38 -0.18
CA GLU A 164 23.18 0.74 -0.73
C GLU A 164 23.13 2.06 -1.48
N THR A 165 22.07 2.29 -2.23
CA THR A 165 21.89 3.50 -3.02
C THR A 165 21.40 4.72 -2.22
N LEU A 166 21.17 4.56 -0.91
CA LEU A 166 20.89 5.65 0.03
C LEU A 166 22.12 6.01 0.89
N ARG A 167 23.26 5.35 0.62
CA ARG A 167 24.57 5.73 1.14
C ARG A 167 25.20 6.75 0.20
#